data_AF-A0A947ZVX2-F1
#
_entry.id   AF-A0A947ZVX2-F1
#
_cell.length_a   1.000
_cell.length_b   1.000
_cell.length_c   1.000
_cell.angle_alpha   90.00
_cell.angle_beta   90.00
_cell.angle_gamma   90.00
#
_symmetry.space_group_name_H-M   'P 1'
#
loop_
_entity.id
_entity.type
_entity.pdbx_description
1 polymer ?
#
loop_
_entity_poly.entity_id
_entity_poly.type
_entity_poly.pdbx_seq_one_letter_code
_entity_poly.pdbx_strand_id
1 'polypeptide(L)' 'MAIIKISATEMAEAVGVDPKAFTAALRAAAPAWHQRKASWVVKRDGPEHEDMKSILAQLLKDMREERRSRTEGG' A
#
# COMPACT_ATOMS: atom_id res chain seq x y z
N MET A 1 16.82 -5.28 -21.00
CA MET A 1 16.50 -4.93 -19.60
C MET A 1 15.11 -5.44 -19.28
N ALA A 2 14.97 -6.37 -18.33
CA ALA A 2 13.64 -6.84 -17.91
C ALA A 2 12.98 -5.75 -17.05
N ILE A 3 11.76 -5.36 -17.40
CA ILE A 3 10.95 -4.47 -16.56
C ILE A 3 10.44 -5.31 -15.40
N ILE A 4 11.02 -5.12 -14.21
CA ILE A 4 10.51 -5.78 -13.00
C ILE A 4 9.21 -5.08 -12.61
N LYS A 5 8.12 -5.84 -12.59
CA LYS A 5 6.82 -5.37 -12.11
C LYS A 5 6.60 -5.90 -10.71
N ILE A 6 6.08 -5.06 -9.83
CA ILE A 6 5.72 -5.44 -8.46
C ILE A 6 4.24 -5.13 -8.23
N SER A 7 3.54 -6.04 -7.56
CA SER A 7 2.14 -5.87 -7.24
C SER A 7 1.95 -5.35 -5.82
N ALA A 8 0.81 -4.70 -5.56
CA ALA A 8 0.43 -4.29 -4.21
C ALA A 8 0.44 -5.48 -3.25
N THR A 9 -0.08 -6.62 -3.69
CA THR A 9 -0.09 -7.86 -2.90
C THR A 9 1.32 -8.29 -2.53
N GLU A 10 2.24 -8.35 -3.50
CA GLU A 10 3.63 -8.73 -3.23
C GLU A 10 4.33 -7.75 -2.26
N MET A 11 4.07 -6.45 -2.40
CA MET A 11 4.59 -5.46 -1.45
C MET A 11 4.03 -5.65 -0.05
N ALA A 12 2.72 -5.90 0.07
CA ALA A 12 2.06 -6.11 1.35
C ALA A 12 2.58 -7.38 2.03
N GLU A 13 2.69 -8.49 1.29
CA GLU A 13 3.23 -9.76 1.80
C GLU A 13 4.71 -9.63 2.23
N ALA A 14 5.52 -8.89 1.47
CA ALA A 14 6.92 -8.64 1.81
C ALA A 14 7.10 -7.89 3.15
N VAL A 15 6.12 -7.07 3.55
CA VAL A 15 6.14 -6.34 4.84
C VAL A 15 5.23 -6.98 5.90
N GLY A 16 4.57 -8.09 5.59
CA GLY A 16 3.62 -8.75 6.50
C GLY A 16 2.32 -7.98 6.75
N VAL A 17 1.91 -7.11 5.82
CA VAL A 17 0.63 -6.41 5.84
C VAL A 17 -0.42 -7.21 5.08
N ASP A 18 -1.66 -7.19 5.55
CA ASP A 18 -2.76 -7.83 4.83
C ASP A 18 -2.96 -7.16 3.45
N PRO A 19 -2.91 -7.93 2.34
CA PRO A 19 -3.07 -7.39 1.00
C PRO A 19 -4.39 -6.64 0.79
N LYS A 20 -5.49 -7.06 1.46
CA LYS A 20 -6.78 -6.37 1.33
C LYS A 20 -6.74 -5.03 2.03
N ALA A 21 -6.13 -4.92 3.21
CA ALA A 21 -5.94 -3.66 3.91
C ALA A 21 -5.13 -2.68 3.05
N PHE A 22 -4.04 -3.16 2.43
CA PHE A 22 -3.25 -2.32 1.54
C PHE A 22 -4.02 -1.90 0.27
N THR A 23 -4.74 -2.82 -0.35
CA THR A 23 -5.58 -2.51 -1.51
C THR A 23 -6.70 -1.53 -1.18
N ALA A 24 -7.28 -1.60 0.02
CA ALA A 24 -8.28 -0.65 0.49
C ALA A 24 -7.68 0.75 0.69
N ALA A 25 -6.49 0.84 1.30
CA ALA A 25 -5.77 2.11 1.45
C ALA A 25 -5.43 2.74 0.10
N LEU A 26 -4.97 1.93 -0.86
CA LEU A 26 -4.71 2.34 -2.24
C LEU A 26 -5.98 2.86 -2.93
N ARG A 27 -7.12 2.18 -2.75
CA ARG A 27 -8.42 2.66 -3.26
C ARG A 27 -8.85 3.97 -2.63
N ALA A 28 -8.63 4.15 -1.33
CA ALA A 28 -8.95 5.39 -0.62
C ALA A 28 -8.07 6.56 -1.08
N ALA A 29 -6.79 6.30 -1.33
CA ALA A 29 -5.83 7.28 -1.84
C ALA A 29 -6.12 7.71 -3.30
N ALA A 30 -6.81 6.85 -4.08
CA ALA A 30 -7.24 7.12 -5.45
C ALA A 30 -6.17 7.80 -6.34
N PRO A 31 -4.97 7.21 -6.47
CA PRO A 31 -3.87 7.82 -7.21
C PRO A 31 -4.23 8.04 -8.68
N ALA A 32 -3.80 9.19 -9.24
CA ALA A 32 -4.18 9.63 -10.58
C ALA A 32 -3.75 8.68 -11.71
N TRP A 33 -2.70 7.89 -11.49
CA TRP A 33 -2.19 6.91 -12.46
C TRP A 33 -2.99 5.60 -12.47
N HIS A 34 -3.79 5.33 -11.44
CA HIS A 34 -4.51 4.06 -11.31
C HIS A 34 -5.92 4.14 -11.91
N GLN A 35 -6.16 3.36 -12.97
CA GLN A 35 -7.51 3.20 -13.51
C GLN A 35 -8.32 2.22 -12.66
N ARG A 36 -9.61 2.51 -12.40
CA ARG A 36 -10.50 1.72 -11.52
C ARG A 36 -10.56 0.20 -11.78
N LYS A 37 -10.18 -0.27 -12.96
CA LYS A 37 -10.17 -1.70 -13.35
C LYS A 37 -8.76 -2.28 -13.58
N ALA A 38 -7.72 -1.47 -13.43
CA ALA A 38 -6.35 -1.94 -13.57
C ALA A 38 -5.97 -2.80 -12.36
N SER A 39 -5.10 -3.79 -12.58
CA SER A 39 -4.42 -4.47 -11.49
C SER A 39 -3.45 -3.50 -10.82
N TRP A 40 -3.32 -3.57 -9.50
CA TRP A 40 -2.33 -2.81 -8.72
C TRP A 40 -0.92 -3.36 -8.96
N VAL A 41 -0.43 -3.24 -10.19
CA VAL A 41 0.87 -3.71 -10.64
C VAL A 41 1.58 -2.55 -11.30
N VAL A 42 2.70 -2.16 -10.71
CA VAL A 42 3.49 -1.01 -11.15
C VAL A 42 4.90 -1.44 -11.50
N LYS A 43 5.62 -0.59 -12.22
CA LYS A 43 7.05 -0.81 -12.46
C LYS A 43 7.83 -0.58 -11.17
N ARG A 44 8.63 -1.57 -10.78
CA ARG A 44 9.55 -1.47 -9.65
C ARG A 44 10.55 -0.33 -9.91
N ASP A 45 10.78 0.47 -8.88
CA ASP A 45 11.61 1.70 -8.91
C ASP A 45 11.07 2.80 -9.87
N GLY A 46 9.80 2.73 -10.26
CA GLY A 46 9.09 3.81 -10.95
C GLY A 46 8.43 4.82 -10.01
N PRO A 47 7.94 5.96 -10.51
CA PRO A 47 7.22 6.93 -9.71
C PRO A 47 5.97 6.33 -9.06
N GLU A 48 5.25 5.43 -9.76
CA GLU A 48 4.08 4.75 -9.18
C GLU A 48 4.46 3.83 -8.01
N HIS A 49 5.69 3.27 -8.01
CA HIS A 49 6.20 2.47 -6.89
C HIS A 49 6.52 3.34 -5.67
N GLU A 50 7.02 4.56 -5.86
CA GLU A 50 7.20 5.53 -4.77
C GLU A 50 5.87 5.92 -4.12
N ASP A 51 4.83 6.15 -4.93
CA ASP A 51 3.48 6.44 -4.43
C ASP A 51 2.93 5.26 -3.61
N MET A 52 3.05 4.04 -4.14
CA MET A 52 2.61 2.83 -3.42
C MET A 52 3.36 2.64 -2.09
N LYS A 53 4.67 2.91 -2.06
CA LYS A 53 5.47 2.88 -0.83
C LYS A 53 5.00 3.93 0.18
N SER A 54 4.69 5.13 -0.29
CA SER A 54 4.19 6.22 0.57
C SER A 54 2.85 5.86 1.22
N ILE A 55 1.92 5.28 0.44
CA ILE A 55 0.62 4.82 0.94
C ILE A 55 0.80 3.65 1.92
N LEU A 56 1.72 2.72 1.63
CA LEU A 56 2.03 1.60 2.54
C LEU A 56 2.59 2.09 3.87
N ALA A 57 3.50 3.08 3.83
CA ALA A 57 4.07 3.68 5.02
C ALA A 57 3.00 4.41 5.86
N GLN A 58 2.07 5.12 5.21
CA GLN A 58 0.95 5.76 5.89
C GLN A 58 0.03 4.71 6.54
N LEU A 59 -0.32 3.64 5.83
CA LEU A 59 -1.13 2.54 6.39
C LEU A 59 -0.46 1.91 7.62
N LEU A 60 0.85 1.65 7.56
CA LEU A 60 1.61 1.10 8.69
C LEU A 60 1.61 2.05 9.90
N LYS A 61 1.68 3.35 9.64
CA LYS A 61 1.58 4.39 10.68
C LYS A 61 0.19 4.38 11.32
N ASP A 62 -0.86 4.40 10.51
CA ASP A 62 -2.25 4.38 10.98
C ASP A 62 -2.56 3.12 11.80
N MET A 63 -2.10 1.94 11.34
CA MET A 63 -2.24 0.68 12.09
C MET A 63 -1.53 0.72 13.44
N ARG A 64 -0.36 1.38 13.52
CA ARG A 64 0.37 1.54 14.78
C ARG A 64 -0.36 2.50 15.73
N GLU A 65 -0.90 3.59 15.20
CA GLU A 65 -1.67 4.57 15.98
C GLU A 65 -2.96 3.97 16.52
N GLU A 66 -3.71 3.21 15.71
CA GLU A 66 -4.91 2.49 16.16
C GLU A 66 -4.60 1.51 17.30
N ARG A 67 -3.50 0.76 17.18
CA ARG A 67 -3.05 -0.15 18.25
C ARG A 67 -2.67 0.59 19.53
N ARG A 68 -2.12 1.80 19.43
CA ARG A 68 -1.78 2.63 20.59
C ARG A 68 -3.05 3.14 21.28
N SER A 69 -3.98 3.72 20.52
CA SER A 69 -5.23 4.28 21.04
C SER A 69 -6.14 3.24 21.70
N ARG A 70 -6.10 1.97 21.25
CA ARG A 70 -6.85 0.88 21.89
C ARG A 70 -6.38 0.55 23.32
N THR A 71 -5.19 1.00 23.72
CA THR A 71 -4.61 0.73 25.05
C THR A 71 -4.79 1.88 26.04
N GLU A 72 -5.38 3.02 25.64
CA GLU A 72 -5.49 4.23 26.46
C GLU A 72 -6.95 4.64 26.75
N GLY A 73 -7.84 3.65 26.86
CA GLY A 73 -9.25 3.85 27.19
C GLY A 73 -9.76 2.76 28.14
N GLY A 74 -9.23 2.74 29.35
CA GLY A 74 -9.68 1.88 30.46
C GLY A 74 -9.93 2.72 31.70
#